data_AF-X1VNR4-F1
#
_entry.id   AF-X1VNR4-F1
#
_cell.length_a   1.000
_cell.length_b   1.000
_cell.length_c   1.000
_cell.angle_alpha   90.00
_cell.angle_beta   90.00
_cell.angle_gamma   90.00
#
_symmetry.space_group_name_H-M   'P 1'
#
loop_
_entity.id
_entity.type
_entity.pdbx_description
1 polymer ?
#
loop_
_entity_poly.entity_id
_entity_poly.type
_entity_poly.pdbx_seq_one_letter_code
_entity_poly.pdbx_strand_id
1 'polypeptide(L)'
;DGVVSFRREKFVPFGGPDGGDGGDGGDVVIRADSGVTSLRIFRQKRFYKAVDGKNGGGKKKHGKKGEDLVLTVPVGTVVSHKTQIGGDALIADLEQLGQQVVIARGGKGGLGNIHFTSSTNQAPRIAQKGEAGEENTLILELRLIADVGIIGYPNVGKSTLLAAASAAKPKIASSPGLRTKHLLRNPRTNLGLNLSQHLHSFSHK
;
A
#
# COMPACT_ATOMS: atom_id res chain seq x y z
N ASP A 1 -13.09 -15.36 5.95
CA ASP A 1 -14.29 -15.46 6.84
C ASP A 1 -14.11 -16.42 7.99
N GLY A 2 -14.80 -16.18 9.11
CA GLY A 2 -15.02 -17.17 10.15
C GLY A 2 -16.04 -18.21 9.71
N VAL A 3 -16.03 -19.39 10.33
CA VAL A 3 -16.91 -20.50 9.92
C VAL A 3 -17.86 -20.91 11.04
N VAL A 4 -19.05 -21.38 10.64
CA VAL A 4 -19.96 -22.10 11.52
C VAL A 4 -19.66 -23.59 11.40
N SER A 5 -19.16 -24.20 12.48
CA SER A 5 -18.90 -25.63 12.53
C SER A 5 -19.24 -26.20 13.91
N PHE A 6 -19.52 -27.50 13.94
CA PHE A 6 -19.80 -28.25 15.16
C PHE A 6 -18.98 -29.54 15.19
N ARG A 7 -18.53 -29.93 16.38
CA ARG A 7 -17.79 -31.19 16.57
C ARG A 7 -18.68 -32.37 16.21
N ARG A 8 -18.11 -33.36 15.51
CA ARG A 8 -18.77 -34.62 15.17
C ARG A 8 -17.91 -35.79 15.64
N GLU A 9 -18.44 -36.58 16.58
CA GLU A 9 -17.79 -37.76 17.14
C GLU A 9 -18.80 -38.92 17.17
N LYS A 10 -18.34 -40.14 16.91
CA LYS A 10 -19.21 -41.31 16.67
C LYS A 10 -20.22 -41.60 17.79
N PHE A 11 -19.90 -41.21 19.02
CA PHE A 11 -20.72 -41.46 20.21
C PHE A 11 -21.24 -40.17 20.87
N VAL A 12 -21.08 -39.02 20.22
CA VAL A 12 -21.56 -37.73 20.72
C VAL A 12 -22.58 -37.16 19.74
N PRO A 13 -23.90 -37.27 20.03
CA PRO A 13 -24.94 -36.86 19.09
C PRO A 13 -24.97 -35.34 18.85
N PHE A 14 -24.57 -34.54 19.84
CA PHE A 14 -24.52 -33.07 19.73
C PHE A 14 -23.18 -32.53 20.25
N GLY A 15 -22.23 -32.36 19.34
CA GLY A 15 -20.96 -31.71 19.66
C GLY A 15 -21.12 -30.19 19.75
N GLY A 16 -20.36 -29.58 20.66
CA GLY A 16 -20.29 -28.12 20.77
C GLY A 16 -19.71 -27.45 19.52
N PRO A 17 -19.84 -26.12 19.41
CA PRO A 17 -19.30 -25.36 18.28
C PRO A 17 -17.77 -25.50 18.21
N ASP A 18 -17.26 -25.62 16.99
CA ASP A 18 -15.83 -25.72 16.70
C ASP A 18 -15.39 -24.97 15.45
N GLY A 19 -16.16 -23.98 15.01
CA GLY A 19 -15.76 -23.11 13.91
C GLY A 19 -14.66 -22.15 14.31
N GLY A 20 -13.53 -22.21 13.60
CA GLY A 20 -12.44 -21.27 13.76
C GLY A 20 -12.65 -19.94 13.01
N ASP A 21 -11.78 -18.99 13.32
CA ASP A 21 -11.80 -17.64 12.76
C ASP A 21 -11.16 -17.61 11.37
N GLY A 22 -11.53 -16.64 10.54
CA GLY A 22 -10.78 -16.29 9.35
C GLY A 22 -9.45 -15.65 9.71
N GLY A 23 -8.46 -15.79 8.83
CA GLY A 23 -7.21 -15.05 8.92
C GLY A 23 -7.38 -13.63 8.37
N ASP A 24 -6.54 -12.71 8.83
CA ASP A 24 -6.48 -11.34 8.32
C ASP A 24 -5.95 -11.30 6.88
N GLY A 25 -6.31 -10.27 6.12
CA GLY A 25 -5.70 -9.97 4.83
C GLY A 25 -4.24 -9.56 4.96
N GLY A 26 -3.47 -9.74 3.89
CA GLY A 26 -2.14 -9.15 3.79
C GLY A 26 -2.21 -7.64 3.62
N ASP A 27 -1.17 -6.95 4.10
CA ASP A 27 -1.01 -5.50 3.94
C ASP A 27 -0.33 -5.18 2.61
N VAL A 28 -0.56 -3.99 2.06
CA VAL A 28 0.22 -3.47 0.93
C VAL A 28 1.23 -2.45 1.47
N VAL A 29 2.50 -2.70 1.19
CA VAL A 29 3.63 -1.93 1.71
C VAL A 29 4.44 -1.39 0.54
N ILE A 30 4.84 -0.12 0.61
CA ILE A 30 5.86 0.44 -0.27
C ILE A 30 7.20 0.44 0.45
N ARG A 31 8.26 0.00 -0.23
CA ARG A 31 9.64 -0.04 0.28
C ARG A 31 10.60 0.67 -0.67
N ALA A 32 11.45 1.55 -0.14
CA ALA A 32 12.57 2.11 -0.90
C ALA A 32 13.68 1.07 -1.10
N ASP A 33 14.13 0.91 -2.33
CA ASP A 33 15.15 -0.05 -2.75
C ASP A 33 16.11 0.62 -3.74
N SER A 34 17.42 0.48 -3.51
CA SER A 34 18.47 1.04 -4.39
C SER A 34 18.61 0.29 -5.71
N GLY A 35 18.13 -0.95 -5.79
CA GLY A 35 18.06 -1.72 -7.03
C GLY A 35 16.98 -1.24 -8.00
N VAL A 36 16.06 -0.38 -7.55
CA VAL A 36 14.98 0.17 -8.39
C VAL A 36 15.31 1.60 -8.80
N THR A 37 15.35 1.84 -10.11
CA THR A 37 15.77 3.15 -10.67
C THR A 37 14.64 3.95 -11.29
N SER A 38 13.46 3.36 -11.50
CA SER A 38 12.33 4.06 -12.13
C SER A 38 10.97 3.61 -11.60
N LEU A 39 9.99 4.50 -11.68
CA LEU A 39 8.58 4.23 -11.37
C LEU A 39 7.78 3.73 -12.59
N ARG A 40 8.45 3.41 -13.70
CA ARG A 40 7.79 3.06 -14.98
C ARG A 40 6.87 1.84 -14.85
N ILE A 41 7.20 0.88 -13.98
CA ILE A 41 6.41 -0.33 -13.76
C ILE A 41 4.99 -0.02 -13.27
N PHE A 42 4.83 1.01 -12.44
CA PHE A 42 3.52 1.45 -11.90
C PHE A 42 2.64 2.16 -12.94
N ARG A 43 3.21 2.56 -14.10
CA ARG A 43 2.41 3.06 -15.22
C ARG A 43 1.74 1.95 -16.02
N GLN A 44 2.37 0.78 -16.09
CA GLN A 44 1.88 -0.37 -16.87
C GLN A 44 0.85 -1.17 -16.08
N LYS A 45 1.10 -1.39 -14.79
CA LYS A 45 0.17 -2.04 -13.87
C LYS A 45 -0.34 -1.02 -12.85
N ARG A 46 -1.66 -0.80 -12.84
CA ARG A 46 -2.31 0.20 -11.97
C ARG A 46 -2.98 -0.35 -10.72
N PHE A 47 -3.17 -1.67 -10.65
CA PHE A 47 -3.83 -2.33 -9.53
C PHE A 47 -2.89 -3.30 -8.83
N TYR A 48 -2.77 -3.14 -7.52
CA TYR A 48 -1.95 -3.97 -6.65
C TYR A 48 -2.82 -4.38 -5.47
N LYS A 49 -2.91 -5.69 -5.25
CA LYS A 49 -3.73 -6.30 -4.21
C LYS A 49 -2.88 -7.31 -3.45
N ALA A 50 -2.82 -7.19 -2.13
CA ALA A 50 -2.23 -8.21 -1.26
C ALA A 50 -3.10 -9.48 -1.22
N VAL A 51 -2.57 -10.56 -0.66
CA VAL A 51 -3.28 -11.83 -0.62
C VAL A 51 -4.38 -11.78 0.44
N ASP A 52 -5.57 -12.29 0.11
CA ASP A 52 -6.67 -12.39 1.06
C ASP A 52 -6.34 -13.42 2.17
N GLY A 53 -6.83 -13.16 3.39
CA GLY A 53 -6.76 -14.12 4.48
C GLY A 53 -7.54 -15.40 4.19
N LYS A 54 -7.10 -16.54 4.75
CA LYS A 54 -7.81 -17.81 4.56
C LYS A 54 -9.04 -17.90 5.44
N ASN A 55 -10.03 -18.67 5.02
CA ASN A 55 -11.20 -18.95 5.83
C ASN A 55 -10.84 -19.81 7.05
N GLY A 56 -11.61 -19.63 8.13
CA GLY A 56 -11.62 -20.55 9.24
C GLY A 56 -12.13 -21.94 8.82
N GLY A 57 -11.79 -22.94 9.61
CA GLY A 57 -12.20 -24.32 9.43
C GLY A 57 -12.85 -24.89 10.69
N GLY A 58 -13.51 -26.04 10.55
CA GLY A 58 -13.96 -26.81 11.70
C GLY A 58 -12.78 -27.30 12.55
N LYS A 59 -13.08 -27.93 13.69
CA LYS A 59 -12.09 -28.39 14.68
C LYS A 59 -11.21 -27.26 15.22
N LYS A 60 -11.79 -26.07 15.41
CA LYS A 60 -11.14 -24.84 15.90
C LYS A 60 -9.96 -24.39 15.06
N LYS A 61 -9.97 -24.69 13.75
CA LYS A 61 -8.87 -24.31 12.86
C LYS A 61 -9.05 -22.86 12.41
N HIS A 62 -8.14 -21.98 12.81
CA HIS A 62 -8.13 -20.60 12.33
C HIS A 62 -7.48 -20.51 10.95
N GLY A 63 -7.96 -19.55 10.15
CA GLY A 63 -7.40 -19.22 8.85
C GLY A 63 -6.04 -18.53 8.99
N LYS A 64 -5.14 -18.79 8.03
CA LYS A 64 -3.83 -18.14 7.94
C LYS A 64 -3.98 -16.69 7.46
N LYS A 65 -3.16 -15.77 7.99
CA LYS A 65 -2.99 -14.42 7.43
C LYS A 65 -2.59 -14.50 5.95
N GLY A 66 -3.16 -13.62 5.14
CA GLY A 66 -2.69 -13.37 3.78
C GLY A 66 -1.26 -12.85 3.77
N GLU A 67 -0.52 -13.14 2.70
CA GLU A 67 0.83 -12.61 2.50
C GLU A 67 0.77 -11.14 2.09
N ASP A 68 1.60 -10.33 2.74
CA ASP A 68 1.73 -8.91 2.46
C ASP A 68 2.36 -8.71 1.07
N LEU A 69 1.92 -7.66 0.36
CA LEU A 69 2.47 -7.27 -0.92
C LEU A 69 3.44 -6.10 -0.74
N VAL A 70 4.73 -6.36 -0.99
CA VAL A 70 5.76 -5.32 -0.96
C VAL A 70 6.02 -4.79 -2.37
N LEU A 71 5.79 -3.49 -2.57
CA LEU A 71 6.06 -2.75 -3.79
C LEU A 71 7.36 -1.96 -3.62
N THR A 72 8.39 -2.32 -4.37
CA THR A 72 9.68 -1.64 -4.32
C THR A 72 9.70 -0.40 -5.20
N VAL A 73 10.18 0.72 -4.67
CA VAL A 73 10.32 2.01 -5.38
C VAL A 73 11.75 2.53 -5.22
N PRO A 74 12.22 3.43 -6.10
CA PRO A 74 13.51 4.08 -5.91
C PRO A 74 13.58 4.86 -4.60
N VAL A 75 14.78 4.96 -4.03
CA VAL A 75 15.08 5.88 -2.92
C VAL A 75 14.80 7.33 -3.36
N GLY A 76 14.17 8.12 -2.51
CA GLY A 76 13.69 9.48 -2.82
C GLY A 76 12.28 9.53 -3.43
N THR A 77 11.51 8.44 -3.31
CA THR A 77 10.11 8.42 -3.76
C THR A 77 9.19 9.02 -2.70
N VAL A 78 8.39 9.99 -3.13
CA VAL A 78 7.30 10.59 -2.36
C VAL A 78 6.01 9.86 -2.68
N VAL A 79 5.28 9.49 -1.63
CA VAL A 79 3.99 8.78 -1.70
C VAL A 79 2.90 9.69 -1.16
N SER A 80 1.85 9.95 -1.93
CA SER A 80 0.71 10.77 -1.53
C SER A 80 -0.63 10.15 -1.94
N HIS A 81 -1.69 10.46 -1.21
CA HIS A 81 -3.05 10.14 -1.64
C HIS A 81 -3.49 11.09 -2.75
N LYS A 82 -4.15 10.55 -3.77
CA LYS A 82 -4.82 11.36 -4.79
C LYS A 82 -6.10 11.96 -4.20
N THR A 83 -6.14 13.27 -3.97
CA THR A 83 -7.37 13.98 -3.54
C THR A 83 -8.03 14.72 -4.70
N GLN A 84 -9.36 14.85 -4.65
CA GLN A 84 -10.13 15.62 -5.64
C GLN A 84 -10.22 17.11 -5.29
N ILE A 85 -10.04 17.49 -4.02
CA ILE A 85 -10.21 18.87 -3.53
C ILE A 85 -8.99 19.23 -2.69
N GLY A 86 -8.13 20.09 -3.25
CA GLY A 86 -7.01 20.72 -2.53
C GLY A 86 -5.85 19.78 -2.16
N GLY A 87 -4.81 19.75 -3.01
CA GLY A 87 -3.44 19.29 -2.70
C GLY A 87 -3.27 17.85 -2.22
N ASP A 88 -2.54 17.03 -2.96
CA ASP A 88 -2.30 15.63 -2.60
C ASP A 88 -1.77 15.48 -1.17
N ALA A 89 -2.44 14.64 -0.37
CA ALA A 89 -2.11 14.44 1.04
C ALA A 89 -0.87 13.52 1.14
N LEU A 90 0.24 14.07 1.62
CA LEU A 90 1.49 13.34 1.79
C LEU A 90 1.31 12.18 2.78
N ILE A 91 1.67 10.97 2.35
CA ILE A 91 1.70 9.77 3.20
C ILE A 91 3.11 9.59 3.77
N ALA A 92 4.12 9.58 2.89
CA ALA A 92 5.50 9.36 3.26
C ALA A 92 6.48 9.90 2.22
N ASP A 93 7.68 10.22 2.68
CA ASP A 93 8.86 10.45 1.86
C ASP A 93 9.88 9.34 2.16
N LEU A 94 10.24 8.55 1.15
CA LEU A 94 11.09 7.37 1.31
C LEU A 94 12.54 7.70 0.94
N GLU A 95 13.19 8.50 1.78
CA GLU A 95 14.53 9.05 1.55
C GLU A 95 15.67 8.06 1.82
N GLN A 96 15.40 6.97 2.55
CA GLN A 96 16.43 6.02 2.98
C GLN A 96 16.19 4.62 2.41
N LEU A 97 17.28 3.91 2.11
CA LEU A 97 17.24 2.51 1.69
C LEU A 97 16.52 1.65 2.73
N GLY A 98 15.58 0.82 2.29
CA GLY A 98 14.83 -0.09 3.14
C GLY A 98 13.69 0.56 3.93
N GLN A 99 13.54 1.89 3.87
CA GLN A 99 12.43 2.60 4.50
C GLN A 99 11.10 2.13 3.91
N GLN A 100 10.10 1.94 4.78
CA GLN A 100 8.82 1.34 4.43
C GLN A 100 7.65 2.15 4.95
N VAL A 101 6.54 2.07 4.22
CA VAL A 101 5.24 2.60 4.65
C VAL A 101 4.13 1.64 4.25
N VAL A 102 3.23 1.35 5.19
CA VAL A 102 1.98 0.62 4.90
C VAL A 102 1.03 1.59 4.22
N ILE A 103 0.64 1.30 2.99
CA ILE A 103 -0.23 2.16 2.18
C ILE A 103 -1.68 1.68 2.13
N ALA A 104 -1.93 0.43 2.50
CA ALA A 104 -3.27 -0.12 2.66
C ALA A 104 -3.18 -1.31 3.61
N ARG A 105 -3.98 -1.29 4.68
CA ARG A 105 -4.06 -2.41 5.62
C ARG A 105 -4.98 -3.51 5.11
N GLY A 106 -4.59 -4.75 5.39
CA GLY A 106 -5.43 -5.92 5.18
C GLY A 106 -6.68 -5.88 6.07
N GLY A 107 -7.78 -6.41 5.56
CA GLY A 107 -9.03 -6.52 6.33
C GLY A 107 -8.90 -7.55 7.46
N LYS A 108 -9.63 -7.35 8.55
CA LYS A 108 -9.61 -8.29 9.69
C LYS A 108 -10.34 -9.60 9.36
N GLY A 109 -9.82 -10.69 9.90
CA GLY A 109 -10.45 -12.00 9.87
C GLY A 109 -11.79 -12.02 10.60
N GLY A 110 -12.78 -12.70 10.02
CA GLY A 110 -14.09 -12.86 10.65
C GLY A 110 -14.07 -13.90 11.77
N LEU A 111 -14.84 -13.68 12.83
CA LEU A 111 -14.97 -14.60 13.96
C LEU A 111 -15.80 -15.85 13.62
N GLY A 112 -15.32 -17.02 14.02
CA GLY A 112 -16.05 -18.29 13.95
C GLY A 112 -17.17 -18.38 14.98
N ASN A 113 -18.03 -19.39 14.87
CA ASN A 113 -19.20 -19.52 15.76
C ASN A 113 -18.85 -19.73 17.24
N ILE A 114 -17.63 -20.18 17.57
CA ILE A 114 -17.17 -20.33 18.95
C ILE A 114 -17.23 -19.02 19.73
N HIS A 115 -16.95 -17.88 19.09
CA HIS A 115 -16.97 -16.57 19.77
C HIS A 115 -18.36 -16.08 20.14
N PHE A 116 -19.41 -16.71 19.62
CA PHE A 116 -20.80 -16.32 19.86
C PHE A 116 -21.50 -17.22 20.89
N THR A 117 -20.74 -18.09 21.59
CA THR A 117 -21.30 -18.93 22.65
C THR A 117 -21.61 -18.11 23.89
N SER A 118 -22.80 -18.31 24.45
CA SER A 118 -23.22 -17.72 25.73
C SER A 118 -23.95 -18.74 26.58
N SER A 119 -24.19 -18.42 27.86
CA SER A 119 -24.98 -19.27 28.76
C SER A 119 -26.35 -19.65 28.18
N THR A 120 -26.97 -18.73 27.44
CA THR A 120 -28.28 -18.89 26.80
C THR A 120 -28.22 -19.41 25.37
N ASN A 121 -27.06 -19.37 24.70
CA ASN A 121 -26.86 -19.87 23.34
C ASN A 121 -25.58 -20.71 23.24
N GLN A 122 -25.69 -21.99 23.57
CA GLN A 122 -24.56 -22.93 23.59
C GLN A 122 -24.15 -23.44 22.20
N ALA A 123 -25.02 -23.29 21.19
CA ALA A 123 -24.80 -23.80 19.83
C ALA A 123 -25.10 -22.72 18.76
N PRO A 124 -24.39 -21.59 18.79
CA PRO A 124 -24.58 -20.50 17.83
C PRO A 124 -24.36 -20.98 16.39
N ARG A 125 -25.29 -20.57 15.51
CA ARG A 125 -25.26 -20.84 14.07
C ARG A 125 -24.86 -19.61 13.25
N ILE A 126 -24.18 -18.68 13.89
CA ILE A 126 -23.69 -17.44 13.29
C ILE A 126 -22.17 -17.42 13.31
N ALA A 127 -21.58 -16.81 12.29
CA ALA A 127 -20.17 -16.48 12.21
C ALA A 127 -20.06 -15.10 11.54
N GLN A 128 -19.00 -14.37 11.83
CA GLN A 128 -18.73 -13.07 11.24
C GLN A 128 -17.93 -13.24 9.94
N LYS A 129 -18.27 -12.43 8.94
CA LYS A 129 -17.49 -12.30 7.71
C LYS A 129 -16.19 -11.54 7.97
N GLY A 130 -15.17 -11.76 7.15
CA GLY A 130 -14.00 -10.89 7.17
C GLY A 130 -14.37 -9.45 6.81
N GLU A 131 -13.61 -8.49 7.33
CA GLU A 131 -13.71 -7.08 6.94
C GLU A 131 -13.01 -6.86 5.60
N ALA A 132 -13.45 -5.85 4.86
CA ALA A 132 -12.74 -5.41 3.67
C ALA A 132 -11.41 -4.76 4.06
N GLY A 133 -10.36 -4.97 3.25
CA GLY A 133 -9.11 -4.23 3.40
C GLY A 133 -9.27 -2.77 2.98
N GLU A 134 -8.30 -1.95 3.35
CA GLU A 134 -8.24 -0.55 2.89
C GLU A 134 -7.96 -0.50 1.39
N GLU A 135 -8.59 0.46 0.71
CA GLU A 135 -8.35 0.74 -0.70
C GLU A 135 -7.91 2.20 -0.86
N ASN A 136 -6.75 2.41 -1.48
CA ASN A 136 -6.16 3.74 -1.63
C ASN A 136 -5.71 3.99 -3.07
N THR A 137 -6.01 5.19 -3.59
CA THR A 137 -5.42 5.68 -4.85
C THR A 137 -4.26 6.61 -4.53
N LEU A 138 -3.09 6.27 -5.05
CA LEU A 138 -1.83 6.94 -4.72
C LEU A 138 -1.23 7.64 -5.92
N ILE A 139 -0.41 8.65 -5.64
CA ILE A 139 0.53 9.28 -6.56
C ILE A 139 1.93 8.98 -6.03
N LEU A 140 2.79 8.51 -6.94
CA LEU A 140 4.20 8.24 -6.67
C LEU A 140 5.04 9.23 -7.47
N GLU A 141 5.81 10.05 -6.78
CA GLU A 141 6.71 11.02 -7.40
C GLU A 141 8.14 10.73 -6.99
N LEU A 142 9.03 10.52 -7.96
CA LEU A 142 10.45 10.39 -7.68
C LEU A 142 11.07 11.79 -7.60
N ARG A 143 11.54 12.20 -6.42
CA ARG A 143 12.38 13.39 -6.30
C ARG A 143 13.77 13.05 -6.80
N LEU A 144 14.00 13.34 -8.08
CA LEU A 144 15.34 13.29 -8.63
C LEU A 144 16.20 14.37 -7.97
N ILE A 145 17.32 13.97 -7.37
CA ILE A 145 18.38 14.91 -6.95
C ILE A 145 19.22 15.37 -8.15
N ALA A 146 18.73 15.14 -9.37
CA ALA A 146 19.40 15.59 -10.59
C ALA A 146 18.61 16.75 -11.17
N ASP A 147 18.95 17.96 -10.72
CA ASP A 147 18.74 19.18 -11.48
C ASP A 147 19.59 19.11 -12.76
N VAL A 148 19.20 18.28 -13.74
CA VAL A 148 19.84 18.11 -15.06
C VAL A 148 21.24 17.48 -15.07
N GLY A 149 21.39 16.31 -15.72
CA GLY A 149 22.68 15.73 -16.09
C GLY A 149 22.98 15.90 -17.58
N ILE A 150 24.03 16.65 -17.94
CA ILE A 150 24.46 16.81 -19.33
C ILE A 150 25.34 15.60 -19.74
N ILE A 151 24.79 14.72 -20.58
CA ILE A 151 25.52 13.59 -21.17
C ILE A 151 26.05 14.00 -22.56
N GLY A 152 27.28 13.61 -22.89
CA GLY A 152 27.99 14.00 -24.12
C GLY A 152 29.47 13.62 -24.08
N TYR A 153 30.20 13.78 -25.18
CA TYR A 153 31.62 13.45 -25.25
C TYR A 153 32.48 14.30 -24.29
N PRO A 154 33.67 13.81 -23.85
CA PRO A 154 34.65 14.63 -23.15
C PRO A 154 34.95 15.91 -23.95
N ASN A 155 35.09 17.05 -23.28
CA ASN A 155 35.36 18.36 -23.88
C ASN A 155 34.25 19.01 -24.75
N VAL A 156 33.04 18.43 -24.82
CA VAL A 156 31.91 19.10 -25.49
C VAL A 156 31.27 20.12 -24.55
N GLY A 157 31.98 21.21 -24.26
CA GLY A 157 31.43 22.47 -23.73
C GLY A 157 30.47 22.40 -22.53
N LYS A 158 30.36 21.27 -21.83
CA LYS A 158 29.29 21.02 -20.84
C LYS A 158 29.41 21.96 -19.66
N SER A 159 30.64 22.17 -19.21
CA SER A 159 30.98 23.13 -18.16
C SER A 159 30.68 24.57 -18.61
N THR A 160 30.90 24.89 -19.89
CA THR A 160 30.61 26.21 -20.46
C THR A 160 29.10 26.46 -20.56
N LEU A 161 28.32 25.45 -20.95
CA LEU A 161 26.85 25.51 -21.00
C LEU A 161 26.26 25.64 -19.58
N LEU A 162 26.80 24.89 -18.61
CA LEU A 162 26.44 25.03 -17.19
C LEU A 162 26.79 26.41 -16.66
N ALA A 163 27.97 26.93 -16.97
CA ALA A 163 28.38 28.28 -16.55
C ALA A 163 27.50 29.38 -17.17
N ALA A 164 27.14 29.24 -18.44
CA ALA A 164 26.25 30.18 -19.14
C ALA A 164 24.82 30.16 -18.58
N ALA A 165 24.29 28.98 -18.24
CA ALA A 165 22.99 28.84 -17.59
C ALA A 165 23.01 29.27 -16.11
N SER A 166 24.16 29.09 -15.43
CA SER A 166 24.38 29.45 -14.02
C SER A 166 24.58 30.95 -13.78
N ALA A 167 24.57 31.80 -14.81
CA ALA A 167 24.57 33.26 -14.63
C ALA A 167 23.30 33.77 -13.90
N ALA A 168 22.25 32.94 -13.80
CA ALA A 168 21.21 33.11 -12.79
C ALA A 168 21.73 32.60 -11.43
N LYS A 169 22.21 33.54 -10.60
CA LYS A 169 22.81 33.37 -9.26
C LYS A 169 22.50 32.02 -8.59
N PRO A 170 23.47 31.09 -8.52
CA PRO A 170 23.31 29.85 -7.76
C PRO A 170 23.45 30.19 -6.27
N LYS A 171 22.44 29.87 -5.46
CA LYS A 171 22.64 29.72 -4.01
C LYS A 171 23.35 28.39 -3.80
N ILE A 172 24.67 28.45 -3.72
CA ILE A 172 25.52 27.32 -3.36
C ILE A 172 25.19 26.98 -1.90
N ALA A 173 24.40 25.93 -1.68
CA ALA A 173 24.30 25.30 -0.38
C ALA A 173 25.58 24.49 -0.15
N SER A 174 26.61 25.14 0.40
CA SER A 174 27.76 24.42 0.94
C SER A 174 27.25 23.60 2.12
N SER A 175 27.32 22.27 2.04
CA SER A 175 27.23 21.44 3.24
C SER A 175 28.57 21.50 3.95
N PRO A 176 28.57 22.07 5.17
CA PRO A 176 28.86 21.19 6.30
C PRO A 176 27.89 21.43 7.47
N GLY A 177 27.36 20.34 8.03
CA GLY A 177 26.86 20.30 9.41
C GLY A 177 25.48 20.90 9.68
N LEU A 178 24.63 20.05 10.28
CA LEU A 178 23.53 20.36 11.21
C LEU A 178 22.31 21.18 10.74
N ARG A 179 21.15 20.53 10.92
CA ARG A 179 19.83 21.08 11.28
C ARG A 179 19.54 22.52 10.82
N THR A 180 18.63 22.68 9.88
CA THR A 180 17.28 23.20 10.17
C THR A 180 16.41 23.24 8.91
N LYS A 181 15.12 23.07 9.16
CA LYS A 181 13.98 23.07 8.25
C LYS A 181 14.02 24.30 7.32
N HIS A 182 13.86 24.12 6.01
CA HIS A 182 13.09 25.07 5.21
C HIS A 182 12.46 24.45 3.97
N LEU A 183 11.16 24.70 3.90
CA LEU A 183 10.20 24.36 2.87
C LEU A 183 10.55 25.11 1.58
N LEU A 184 10.88 24.41 0.50
CA LEU A 184 10.88 25.00 -0.84
C LEU A 184 10.13 24.09 -1.81
N ARG A 185 8.92 24.54 -2.14
CA ARG A 185 7.95 23.97 -3.06
C ARG A 185 8.44 24.25 -4.49
N ASN A 186 8.71 23.21 -5.27
CA ASN A 186 9.05 23.30 -6.70
C ASN A 186 8.04 22.50 -7.57
N PRO A 187 7.95 22.77 -8.88
CA PRO A 187 6.70 22.67 -9.64
C PRO A 187 6.30 21.24 -10.00
N ARG A 188 4.98 21.00 -9.89
CA ARG A 188 4.27 19.76 -10.13
C ARG A 188 4.52 19.20 -11.53
N THR A 189 4.98 17.95 -11.62
CA THR A 189 4.74 17.11 -12.80
C THR A 189 3.60 16.16 -12.48
N ASN A 190 2.37 16.61 -12.71
CA ASN A 190 1.16 15.81 -12.47
C ASN A 190 1.17 14.54 -13.33
N LEU A 191 1.40 13.38 -12.71
CA LEU A 191 1.04 12.08 -13.25
C LEU A 191 -0.22 11.58 -12.55
N GLY A 192 -1.37 12.12 -12.96
CA GLY A 192 -2.68 11.67 -12.51
C GLY A 192 -2.99 10.28 -13.04
N LEU A 193 -2.95 9.26 -12.16
CA LEU A 193 -3.51 7.94 -12.46
C LEU A 193 -5.03 8.02 -12.32
N ASN A 194 -5.75 7.98 -13.44
CA ASN A 194 -7.22 7.88 -13.47
C ASN A 194 -7.66 6.43 -13.23
N LEU A 195 -8.55 6.27 -12.25
CA LEU A 195 -9.36 5.09 -11.99
C LEU A 195 -10.77 5.58 -11.66
N SER A 196 -11.58 5.78 -12.70
CA SER A 196 -13.03 5.81 -12.59
C SER A 196 -13.63 5.68 -13.99
N GLN A 197 -14.24 4.54 -14.29
CA GLN A 197 -15.47 4.44 -15.06
C GLN A 197 -16.03 3.04 -14.84
N HIS A 198 -16.98 2.92 -13.92
CA HIS A 198 -18.31 2.38 -14.26
C HIS A 198 -19.29 2.62 -13.10
N LEU A 199 -20.25 3.51 -13.34
CA LEU A 199 -21.55 3.51 -12.69
C LEU A 199 -22.59 3.10 -13.73
N HIS A 200 -23.34 2.07 -13.34
CA HIS A 200 -24.70 1.66 -13.69
C HIS A 200 -25.51 2.35 -14.81
N SER A 201 -26.15 1.50 -15.62
CA SER A 201 -27.43 1.68 -16.37
C SER A 201 -27.50 0.51 -17.38
N PHE A 202 -28.56 -0.29 -17.63
CA PHE A 202 -29.97 -0.34 -17.23
C PHE A 202 -30.54 -1.74 -17.62
N SER A 203 -31.69 -2.09 -17.02
CA SER A 203 -32.62 -3.20 -17.32
C SER A 203 -32.91 -3.48 -18.81
N HIS A 204 -32.97 -4.76 -19.22
CA HIS A 204 -34.18 -5.39 -19.81
C HIS A 204 -34.01 -6.89 -20.18
N LYS A 205 -35.06 -7.64 -19.82
CA LYS A 205 -35.48 -9.04 -20.13
C LYS A 205 -35.14 -10.10 -19.09
#